data_AF-A0A6P0Y2C2-F1
#
_entry.id   AF-A0A6P0Y2C2-F1
#
_cell.length_a   1.000
_cell.length_b   1.000
_cell.length_c   1.000
_cell.angle_alpha   90.00
_cell.angle_beta   90.00
_cell.angle_gamma   90.00
#
_symmetry.space_group_name_H-M   'P 1'
#
loop_
_entity.id
_entity.type
_entity.pdbx_description
1 polymer ?
#
loop_
_entity_poly.entity_id
_entity_poly.type
_entity_poly.pdbx_seq_one_letter_code
_entity_poly.pdbx_strand_id
1 'polypeptide(L)'
;YRKNVKIFDKERKKAAQQAAGKTEASIVYFYAQSPQLEKSELYETMAEHWKKASIMMKQIAANNNILYFHVLQPNQYYPTNRIYSEAEKKIAFDSDTPFKEATELGYPVLFSKIDDLKQNGVNIFNGVNILDNAKEIVYIDSCCHYTKAGENILSEYIANSIFNILAPNQNQSVELGDRRQEKRGMSEKVGFNN
;
A
#
# COMPACT_ATOMS: atom_id res chain seq x y z
N TYR A 1 -7.79 8.58 21.20
CA TYR A 1 -6.90 7.67 20.45
C TYR A 1 -5.49 8.25 20.26
N ARG A 2 -5.31 9.39 19.55
CA ARG A 2 -3.98 10.01 19.28
C ARG A 2 -3.08 10.23 20.50
N LYS A 3 -3.62 10.74 21.61
CA LYS A 3 -2.87 10.96 22.87
C LYS A 3 -2.36 9.64 23.48
N ASN A 4 -3.11 8.56 23.33
CA ASN A 4 -2.80 7.27 23.96
C ASN A 4 -1.64 6.57 23.25
N VAL A 5 -1.52 6.67 21.92
CA VAL A 5 -0.40 6.06 21.17
C VAL A 5 0.92 6.77 21.49
N LYS A 6 0.92 8.11 21.52
CA LYS A 6 2.12 8.88 21.89
C LYS A 6 2.56 8.62 23.33
N ILE A 7 1.61 8.58 24.27
CA ILE A 7 1.90 8.24 25.67
C ILE A 7 2.43 6.81 25.74
N PHE A 8 1.77 5.85 25.07
CA PHE A 8 2.21 4.47 25.06
C PHE A 8 3.62 4.31 24.49
N ASP A 9 3.94 4.93 23.35
CA ASP A 9 5.30 4.82 22.77
C ASP A 9 6.36 5.49 23.66
N LYS A 10 6.02 6.62 24.31
CA LYS A 10 6.90 7.28 25.28
C LYS A 10 7.15 6.41 26.52
N GLU A 11 6.09 5.85 27.10
CA GLU A 11 6.21 4.96 28.26
C GLU A 11 6.91 3.65 27.89
N ARG A 12 6.67 3.10 26.70
CA ARG A 12 7.39 1.93 26.17
C ARG A 12 8.89 2.19 26.03
N LYS A 13 9.29 3.33 25.45
CA LYS A 13 10.70 3.73 25.32
C LYS A 13 11.36 3.91 26.69
N LYS A 14 10.65 4.55 27.63
CA LYS A 14 11.11 4.73 29.01
C LYS A 14 11.27 3.39 29.74
N ALA A 15 10.30 2.48 29.61
CA ALA A 15 10.36 1.15 30.19
C ALA A 15 11.50 0.31 29.60
N ALA A 16 11.72 0.37 28.28
CA ALA A 16 12.84 -0.32 27.62
C ALA A 16 14.20 0.18 28.12
N GLN A 17 14.35 1.50 28.30
CA GLN A 17 15.56 2.10 28.88
C GLN A 17 15.77 1.71 30.34
N GLN A 18 14.70 1.55 31.12
CA GLN A 18 14.75 1.14 32.53
C GLN A 18 14.98 -0.36 32.73
N ALA A 19 14.54 -1.18 31.78
CA ALA A 19 14.71 -2.64 31.78
C ALA A 19 16.09 -3.09 31.27
N ALA A 20 16.81 -2.22 30.54
CA ALA A 20 18.20 -2.43 30.15
C ALA A 20 19.10 -2.45 31.40
N GLY A 21 19.18 -3.61 32.07
CA GLY A 21 20.05 -3.84 33.23
C GLY A 21 19.39 -4.44 34.47
N LYS A 22 18.10 -4.80 34.46
CA LYS A 22 17.45 -5.44 35.62
C LYS A 22 16.77 -6.76 35.24
N THR A 23 17.44 -7.86 35.53
CA THR A 23 16.87 -9.21 35.51
C THR A 23 16.42 -9.60 36.91
N GLU A 24 15.25 -9.15 37.34
CA GLU A 24 14.58 -9.78 38.48
C GLU A 24 13.37 -10.57 38.00
N ALA A 25 13.27 -11.79 38.53
CA ALA A 25 12.41 -12.87 38.06
C ALA A 25 10.93 -12.48 38.07
N SER A 26 10.39 -12.18 36.89
CA SER A 26 8.95 -12.11 36.67
C SER A 26 8.43 -13.51 36.31
N ILE A 27 7.34 -13.95 36.95
CA ILE A 27 6.59 -15.18 36.60
C ILE A 27 6.00 -15.09 35.18
N VAL A 28 5.93 -13.89 34.62
CA VAL A 28 5.57 -13.66 33.22
C VAL A 28 6.84 -13.80 32.37
N TYR A 29 6.94 -14.92 31.65
CA TYR A 29 7.88 -15.08 30.55
C TYR A 29 7.48 -14.10 29.44
N PHE A 30 8.02 -12.89 29.48
CA PHE A 30 8.20 -12.15 28.24
C PHE A 30 9.14 -13.00 27.40
N TYR A 31 8.73 -13.40 26.19
CA TYR A 31 9.68 -13.94 25.21
C TYR A 31 10.92 -13.07 25.29
N ALA A 32 12.07 -13.71 25.55
CA ALA A 32 13.36 -13.04 25.56
C ALA A 32 13.34 -12.08 24.38
N GLN A 33 13.52 -10.78 24.65
CA GLN A 33 13.50 -9.79 23.59
C GLN A 33 14.40 -10.34 22.49
N SER A 34 13.84 -10.56 21.30
CA SER A 34 14.64 -10.95 20.15
C SER A 34 15.87 -10.04 20.14
N PRO A 35 17.06 -10.57 19.80
CA PRO A 35 18.27 -9.77 19.79
C PRO A 35 17.97 -8.44 19.10
N GLN A 36 18.44 -7.34 19.70
CA GLN A 36 18.23 -6.01 19.13
C GLN A 36 18.82 -6.01 17.73
N LEU A 37 17.95 -6.19 16.74
CA LEU A 37 18.30 -6.17 15.35
C LEU A 37 18.75 -4.76 15.00
N GLU A 38 19.75 -4.66 14.14
CA GLU A 38 20.05 -3.39 13.50
C GLU A 38 18.81 -2.90 12.75
N LYS A 39 18.63 -1.58 12.65
CA LYS A 39 17.38 -1.01 12.08
C LYS A 39 17.10 -1.52 10.67
N SER A 40 18.14 -1.69 9.84
CA SER A 40 18.01 -2.26 8.49
C SER A 40 17.49 -3.69 8.51
N GLU A 41 18.04 -4.53 9.40
CA GLU A 41 17.62 -5.93 9.57
C GLU A 41 16.18 -6.04 10.11
N LEU A 42 15.77 -5.09 10.95
CA LEU A 42 14.42 -5.03 11.50
C LEU A 42 13.37 -4.82 10.40
N TYR A 43 13.51 -3.80 9.55
CA TYR A 43 12.53 -3.53 8.48
C TYR A 43 12.51 -4.63 7.43
N GLU A 44 13.68 -5.21 7.11
CA GLU A 44 13.79 -6.38 6.23
C GLU A 44 13.01 -7.57 6.80
N THR A 45 13.22 -7.87 8.08
CA THR A 45 12.50 -8.96 8.77
C THR A 45 10.98 -8.71 8.79
N MET A 46 10.56 -7.48 9.08
CA MET A 46 9.14 -7.11 9.07
C MET A 46 8.52 -7.25 7.68
N ALA A 47 9.19 -6.78 6.63
CA ALA A 47 8.71 -6.90 5.25
C ALA A 47 8.66 -8.36 4.79
N GLU A 48 9.64 -9.18 5.18
CA GLU A 48 9.65 -10.60 4.88
C GLU A 48 8.50 -11.35 5.57
N HIS A 49 8.19 -11.01 6.83
CA HIS A 49 7.00 -11.53 7.52
C HIS A 49 5.70 -11.08 6.83
N TRP A 50 5.59 -9.81 6.46
CA TRP A 50 4.45 -9.29 5.72
C TRP A 50 4.25 -10.03 4.39
N LYS A 51 5.33 -10.29 3.65
CA LYS A 51 5.31 -11.06 2.41
C LYS A 51 4.80 -12.49 2.64
N LYS A 52 5.41 -13.23 3.57
CA LYS A 52 5.04 -14.61 3.90
C LYS A 52 3.57 -14.72 4.32
N ALA A 53 3.13 -13.83 5.21
CA ALA A 53 1.74 -13.78 5.66
C ALA A 53 0.77 -13.48 4.51
N SER A 54 1.14 -12.58 3.60
CA SER A 54 0.32 -12.25 2.43
C SER A 54 0.18 -13.41 1.44
N ILE A 55 1.26 -14.17 1.21
CA ILE A 55 1.23 -15.39 0.39
C ILE A 55 0.34 -16.44 1.06
N MET A 56 0.48 -16.65 2.37
CA MET A 56 -0.32 -17.60 3.13
C MET A 56 -1.81 -17.24 3.10
N MET A 57 -2.16 -15.97 3.32
CA MET A 57 -3.55 -15.50 3.22
C MET A 57 -4.13 -15.74 1.81
N LYS A 58 -3.35 -15.48 0.76
CA LYS A 58 -3.75 -15.78 -0.61
C LYS A 58 -4.00 -17.27 -0.83
N GLN A 59 -3.15 -18.14 -0.30
CA GLN A 59 -3.30 -19.60 -0.43
C GLN A 59 -4.55 -20.10 0.30
N ILE A 60 -4.79 -19.62 1.52
CA ILE A 60 -6.00 -19.95 2.29
C ILE A 60 -7.24 -19.47 1.55
N ALA A 61 -7.25 -18.24 1.04
CA ALA A 61 -8.38 -17.70 0.29
C ALA A 61 -8.66 -18.52 -0.99
N ALA A 62 -7.61 -18.85 -1.75
CA ALA A 62 -7.73 -19.65 -2.97
C ALA A 62 -8.31 -21.04 -2.71
N ASN A 63 -7.90 -21.70 -1.62
CA ASN A 63 -8.44 -23.00 -1.21
C ASN A 63 -9.93 -22.95 -0.81
N ASN A 64 -10.47 -21.75 -0.60
CA ASN A 64 -11.89 -21.51 -0.30
C ASN A 64 -12.60 -20.79 -1.46
N ASN A 65 -12.02 -20.78 -2.66
CA ASN A 65 -12.56 -20.09 -3.84
C ASN A 65 -12.80 -18.58 -3.62
N ILE A 66 -12.02 -17.95 -2.75
CA ILE A 66 -12.05 -16.51 -2.46
C ILE A 66 -10.86 -15.85 -3.15
N LEU A 67 -11.13 -14.76 -3.88
CA LEU A 67 -10.07 -13.91 -4.43
C LEU A 67 -9.48 -13.04 -3.34
N TYR A 68 -8.15 -13.07 -3.22
CA TYR A 68 -7.41 -12.23 -2.31
C TYR A 68 -6.78 -11.05 -3.05
N PHE A 69 -7.03 -9.85 -2.55
CA PHE A 69 -6.47 -8.60 -3.04
C PHE A 69 -5.71 -7.93 -1.91
N HIS A 70 -4.53 -7.39 -2.23
CA HIS A 70 -3.70 -6.66 -1.28
C HIS A 70 -3.41 -5.29 -1.86
N VAL A 71 -3.55 -4.24 -1.05
CA VAL A 71 -3.36 -2.86 -1.51
C VAL A 71 -2.39 -2.18 -0.56
N LEU A 72 -1.25 -1.76 -1.09
CA LEU A 72 -0.33 -0.91 -0.36
C LEU A 72 -0.84 0.52 -0.45
N GLN A 73 -1.28 1.07 0.68
CA GLN A 73 -1.93 2.38 0.76
C GLN A 73 -0.90 3.53 0.76
N PRO A 74 -1.31 4.75 0.36
CA PRO A 74 -0.55 5.96 0.63
C PRO A 74 -0.25 6.17 2.11
N ASN A 75 0.85 6.86 2.39
CA ASN A 75 1.12 7.41 3.71
C ASN A 75 1.84 8.75 3.54
N GLN A 76 1.34 9.78 4.21
CA GLN A 76 1.85 11.15 4.09
C GLN A 76 3.34 11.32 4.44
N TYR A 77 3.91 10.44 5.26
CA TYR A 77 5.34 10.48 5.60
C TYR A 77 6.24 9.81 4.58
N TYR A 78 5.70 9.07 3.61
CA TYR A 78 6.49 8.55 2.50
C TYR A 78 6.56 9.63 1.40
N PRO A 79 7.75 10.06 0.95
CA PRO A 79 7.85 11.07 -0.08
C PRO A 79 7.34 10.54 -1.43
N THR A 80 6.44 11.29 -2.04
CA THR A 80 5.92 11.07 -3.40
C THR A 80 5.94 12.39 -4.19
N ASN A 81 5.34 12.44 -5.37
CA ASN A 81 5.18 13.69 -6.11
C ASN A 81 4.03 14.57 -5.56
N ARG A 82 3.38 14.16 -4.45
CA ARG A 82 2.30 14.92 -3.83
C ARG A 82 2.77 16.29 -3.36
N ILE A 83 2.05 17.33 -3.80
CA ILE A 83 2.25 18.70 -3.35
C ILE A 83 1.19 19.02 -2.30
N TYR A 84 1.62 19.20 -1.05
CA TYR A 84 0.74 19.54 0.06
C TYR A 84 0.52 21.06 0.15
N SER A 85 -0.74 21.47 0.32
CA SER A 85 -1.06 22.86 0.67
C SER A 85 -0.59 23.21 2.09
N GLU A 86 -0.39 24.49 2.39
CA GLU A 86 -0.01 24.92 3.75
C GLU A 86 -1.07 24.55 4.81
N ALA A 87 -2.34 24.51 4.43
CA ALA A 87 -3.42 24.07 5.31
C ALA A 87 -3.31 22.58 5.62
N GLU A 88 -3.03 21.76 4.60
CA GLU A 88 -2.86 20.32 4.78
C GLU A 88 -1.60 19.97 5.56
N LYS A 89 -0.48 20.65 5.30
CA LYS A 89 0.79 20.40 6.01
C LYS A 89 0.62 20.46 7.53
N LYS A 90 -0.18 21.42 8.01
CA LYS A 90 -0.48 21.62 9.44
C LYS A 90 -1.27 20.47 10.09
N ILE A 91 -1.96 19.68 9.28
CA ILE A 91 -2.87 18.61 9.73
C ILE A 91 -2.21 17.24 9.50
N ALA A 92 -1.61 17.04 8.33
CA ALA A 92 -1.01 15.80 7.86
C ALA A 92 0.35 15.50 8.52
N PHE A 93 1.09 16.50 9.00
CA PHE A 93 2.43 16.29 9.52
C PHE A 93 2.58 16.67 10.98
N ASP A 94 3.32 15.84 11.70
CA ASP A 94 3.68 16.03 13.09
C ASP A 94 5.12 15.53 13.29
N SER A 95 6.03 16.39 13.75
CA SER A 95 7.44 16.04 13.93
C SER A 95 7.66 14.96 15.00
N ASP A 96 6.73 14.87 15.95
CA ASP A 96 6.85 13.99 17.12
C ASP A 96 6.07 12.69 16.92
N THR A 97 5.73 12.37 15.67
CA THR A 97 5.04 11.13 15.32
C THR A 97 5.97 9.92 15.37
N PRO A 98 5.55 8.79 15.95
CA PRO A 98 6.32 7.55 15.87
C PRO A 98 6.29 6.91 14.47
N PHE A 99 5.43 7.40 13.56
CA PHE A 99 5.19 6.75 12.26
C PHE A 99 6.16 7.17 11.16
N LYS A 100 6.82 8.34 11.29
CA LYS A 100 7.62 8.93 10.21
C LYS A 100 8.80 8.04 9.82
N GLU A 101 9.66 7.72 10.77
CA GLU A 101 10.85 6.90 10.54
C GLU A 101 10.47 5.51 9.96
N ALA A 102 9.47 4.87 10.55
CA ALA A 102 9.01 3.56 10.08
C ALA A 102 8.45 3.60 8.66
N THR A 103 7.81 4.71 8.27
CA THR A 103 7.29 4.90 6.92
C THR A 103 8.43 5.13 5.92
N GLU A 104 9.35 6.06 6.22
CA GLU A 104 10.47 6.41 5.36
C GLU A 104 11.41 5.22 5.10
N LEU A 105 11.69 4.42 6.13
CA LEU A 105 12.57 3.26 6.04
C LEU A 105 11.85 1.99 5.58
N GLY A 106 10.58 1.81 5.95
CA GLY A 106 9.84 0.57 5.68
C GLY A 106 9.30 0.47 4.26
N TYR A 107 8.80 1.55 3.67
CA TYR A 107 8.19 1.53 2.33
C TYR A 107 9.13 1.03 1.23
N PRO A 108 10.41 1.47 1.14
CA PRO A 108 11.35 0.94 0.15
C PRO A 108 11.52 -0.59 0.26
N VAL A 109 11.50 -1.11 1.48
CA VAL A 109 11.61 -2.54 1.74
C VAL A 109 10.32 -3.28 1.37
N LEU A 110 9.14 -2.70 1.62
CA LEU A 110 7.87 -3.26 1.16
C LEU A 110 7.82 -3.34 -0.38
N PHE A 111 8.32 -2.31 -1.07
CA PHE A 111 8.39 -2.28 -2.53
C PHE A 111 9.24 -3.41 -3.09
N SER A 112 10.37 -3.73 -2.45
CA SER A 112 11.25 -4.82 -2.90
C SER A 112 10.57 -6.20 -2.87
N LYS A 113 9.48 -6.36 -2.10
CA LYS A 113 8.74 -7.62 -2.00
C LYS A 113 7.55 -7.71 -2.96
N ILE A 114 7.20 -6.63 -3.68
CA ILE A 114 6.03 -6.60 -4.54
C ILE A 114 6.12 -7.65 -5.66
N ASP A 115 7.29 -7.78 -6.30
CA ASP A 115 7.44 -8.72 -7.41
C ASP A 115 7.38 -10.18 -6.95
N ASP A 116 7.97 -10.50 -5.79
CA ASP A 116 7.81 -11.82 -5.16
C ASP A 116 6.32 -12.14 -4.89
N LEU A 117 5.56 -11.17 -4.37
CA LEU A 117 4.13 -11.34 -4.12
C LEU A 117 3.36 -11.65 -5.41
N LYS A 118 3.63 -10.91 -6.48
CA LYS A 118 3.03 -11.15 -7.81
C LYS A 118 3.39 -12.54 -8.34
N GLN A 119 4.67 -12.94 -8.25
CA GLN A 119 5.13 -14.27 -8.68
C GLN A 119 4.42 -15.40 -7.92
N ASN A 120 4.00 -15.16 -6.68
CA ASN A 120 3.21 -16.09 -5.87
C ASN A 120 1.68 -15.98 -6.10
N GLY A 121 1.26 -15.20 -7.09
CA GLY A 121 -0.13 -15.01 -7.50
C GLY A 121 -0.95 -14.17 -6.52
N VAL A 122 -0.31 -13.31 -5.73
CA VAL A 122 -1.02 -12.30 -4.93
C VAL A 122 -1.43 -11.16 -5.86
N ASN A 123 -2.72 -10.79 -5.85
CA ASN A 123 -3.20 -9.59 -6.53
C ASN A 123 -2.82 -8.35 -5.70
N ILE A 124 -1.54 -7.98 -5.73
CA ILE A 124 -0.97 -6.82 -5.02
C ILE A 124 -1.03 -5.57 -5.89
N PHE A 125 -1.54 -4.47 -5.35
CA PHE A 125 -1.62 -3.18 -6.00
C PHE A 125 -0.87 -2.12 -5.19
N ASN A 126 0.00 -1.36 -5.86
CA ASN A 126 0.75 -0.28 -5.24
C ASN A 126 -0.01 1.04 -5.38
N GLY A 127 -0.72 1.44 -4.34
CA GLY A 127 -1.50 2.67 -4.30
C GLY A 127 -0.72 3.89 -3.81
N VAL A 128 0.59 3.80 -3.57
CA VAL A 128 1.34 4.86 -2.85
C VAL A 128 1.25 6.24 -3.51
N ASN A 129 1.19 6.31 -4.83
CA ASN A 129 1.18 7.56 -5.60
C ASN A 129 -0.22 8.04 -6.00
N ILE A 130 -1.30 7.37 -5.59
CA ILE A 130 -2.66 7.69 -6.10
C ILE A 130 -3.15 9.08 -5.70
N LEU A 131 -2.53 9.69 -4.68
CA LEU A 131 -2.89 11.01 -4.17
C LEU A 131 -2.03 12.13 -4.74
N ASP A 132 -1.06 11.84 -5.62
CA ASP A 132 -0.06 12.82 -6.06
C ASP A 132 -0.70 14.01 -6.81
N ASN A 133 -1.81 13.75 -7.53
CA ASN A 133 -2.52 14.75 -8.32
C ASN A 133 -3.75 15.39 -7.63
N ALA A 134 -4.06 14.98 -6.39
CA ALA A 134 -5.23 15.49 -5.68
C ALA A 134 -5.03 16.93 -5.21
N LYS A 135 -5.96 17.82 -5.57
CA LYS A 135 -5.91 19.26 -5.23
C LYS A 135 -6.50 19.54 -3.86
N GLU A 136 -7.37 18.65 -3.40
CA GLU A 136 -8.04 18.67 -2.12
C GLU A 136 -7.09 18.25 -0.99
N ILE A 137 -7.47 18.60 0.24
CA ILE A 137 -6.88 18.03 1.46
C ILE A 137 -7.36 16.58 1.53
N VAL A 138 -6.44 15.62 1.54
CA VAL A 138 -6.77 14.18 1.52
C VAL A 138 -6.54 13.48 2.84
N TYR A 139 -5.83 14.12 3.79
CA TYR A 139 -5.63 13.60 5.14
C TYR A 139 -6.35 14.43 6.19
N ILE A 140 -6.99 13.78 7.16
CA ILE A 140 -7.62 14.46 8.31
C ILE A 140 -6.67 14.59 9.50
N ASP A 141 -5.55 13.85 9.51
CA ASP A 141 -4.58 13.89 10.60
C ASP A 141 -3.17 13.34 10.29
N SER A 142 -2.29 13.48 11.29
CA SER A 142 -0.91 13.02 11.29
C SER A 142 -0.73 11.50 11.47
N CYS A 143 -1.81 10.72 11.43
CA CYS A 143 -1.87 9.27 11.65
C CYS A 143 -2.40 8.50 10.41
N CYS A 144 -2.34 9.10 9.21
CA CYS A 144 -2.74 8.57 7.89
C CYS A 144 -4.23 8.40 7.59
N HIS A 145 -5.13 8.91 8.43
CA HIS A 145 -6.57 8.84 8.12
C HIS A 145 -6.96 9.81 6.99
N TYR A 146 -7.84 9.36 6.11
CA TYR A 146 -8.25 10.13 4.94
C TYR A 146 -9.43 11.06 5.21
N THR A 147 -9.50 12.17 4.47
CA THR A 147 -10.74 12.94 4.29
C THR A 147 -11.66 12.18 3.35
N LYS A 148 -12.91 12.65 3.19
CA LYS A 148 -13.82 12.07 2.20
C LYS A 148 -13.24 12.09 0.77
N ALA A 149 -12.51 13.14 0.42
CA ALA A 149 -11.83 13.23 -0.88
C ALA A 149 -10.74 12.15 -1.02
N GLY A 150 -9.89 11.99 0.01
CA GLY A 150 -8.87 10.94 0.03
C GLY A 150 -9.46 9.53 -0.02
N GLU A 151 -10.53 9.28 0.74
CA GLU A 151 -11.27 8.01 0.73
C GLU A 151 -11.83 7.70 -0.65
N ASN A 152 -12.42 8.69 -1.34
CA ASN A 152 -12.99 8.49 -2.66
C ASN A 152 -11.90 8.05 -3.66
N ILE A 153 -10.76 8.75 -3.68
CA ILE A 153 -9.63 8.40 -4.57
C ILE A 153 -9.11 6.99 -4.27
N LEU A 154 -8.92 6.67 -2.99
CA LEU A 154 -8.46 5.33 -2.58
C LEU A 154 -9.47 4.25 -2.98
N SER A 155 -10.76 4.47 -2.71
CA SER A 155 -11.81 3.49 -3.02
C SER A 155 -11.97 3.26 -4.53
N GLU A 156 -11.84 4.32 -5.34
CA GLU A 156 -11.89 4.24 -6.79
C GLU A 156 -10.69 3.47 -7.34
N TYR A 157 -9.48 3.73 -6.83
CA TYR A 157 -8.29 2.95 -7.19
C TYR A 157 -8.47 1.45 -6.87
N ILE A 158 -8.99 1.13 -5.68
CA ILE A 158 -9.25 -0.25 -5.27
C ILE A 158 -10.31 -0.90 -6.17
N ALA A 159 -11.43 -0.22 -6.41
CA ALA A 159 -12.50 -0.72 -7.26
C ALA A 159 -12.01 -1.01 -8.68
N ASN A 160 -11.28 -0.08 -9.30
CA ASN A 160 -10.70 -0.25 -10.63
C ASN A 160 -9.67 -1.39 -10.67
N SER A 161 -8.86 -1.52 -9.62
CA SER A 161 -7.87 -2.60 -9.50
C SER A 161 -8.54 -3.98 -9.46
N ILE A 162 -9.63 -4.12 -8.70
CA ILE A 162 -10.43 -5.35 -8.65
C ILE A 162 -11.11 -5.60 -10.00
N PHE A 163 -11.75 -4.57 -10.57
CA PHE A 163 -12.46 -4.68 -11.85
C PHE A 163 -11.53 -5.18 -12.97
N ASN A 164 -10.31 -4.65 -13.06
CA ASN A 164 -9.34 -5.04 -14.08
C ASN A 164 -8.92 -6.51 -13.99
N ILE A 165 -8.90 -7.10 -12.79
CA ILE A 165 -8.63 -8.53 -12.61
C ILE A 165 -9.83 -9.39 -12.98
N LEU A 166 -11.05 -8.92 -12.69
CA LEU A 166 -12.29 -9.67 -12.96
C LEU A 166 -12.75 -9.56 -14.41
N ALA A 167 -12.42 -8.48 -15.11
CA ALA A 167 -12.86 -8.18 -16.47
C ALA A 167 -11.72 -7.95 -17.48
N PRO A 168 -10.73 -8.86 -17.61
CA PRO A 168 -9.53 -8.62 -18.40
C PRO A 168 -9.76 -8.44 -19.91
N ASN A 169 -10.94 -8.81 -20.45
CA ASN A 169 -11.20 -8.91 -21.89
C ASN A 169 -12.25 -7.94 -22.47
N GLN A 170 -12.72 -6.93 -21.72
CA GLN A 170 -13.66 -5.94 -22.29
C GLN A 170 -12.99 -4.80 -23.08
N ASN A 171 -11.65 -4.67 -23.02
CA ASN A 171 -10.91 -3.63 -23.78
C ASN A 171 -10.31 -4.12 -25.12
N GLN A 172 -10.29 -5.44 -25.42
CA GLN A 172 -9.80 -5.94 -26.72
C GLN A 172 -10.87 -5.99 -27.82
N SER A 173 -12.16 -6.01 -27.45
CA SER A 173 -13.27 -6.07 -28.41
C SER A 173 -13.52 -4.75 -29.15
N VAL A 174 -13.09 -3.62 -28.60
CA VAL A 174 -13.20 -2.30 -29.24
C VAL A 174 -12.19 -2.16 -30.39
N GLU A 175 -10.94 -2.63 -30.19
CA GLU A 175 -9.88 -2.52 -31.20
C GLU A 175 -10.00 -3.50 -32.38
N LEU A 176 -10.66 -4.65 -32.17
CA LEU A 176 -10.94 -5.64 -33.22
C LEU A 176 -12.22 -5.30 -34.01
N GLY A 177 -13.13 -4.52 -33.44
CA GLY A 177 -14.32 -3.99 -34.11
C GLY A 177 -13.98 -2.91 -35.13
N ASP A 178 -13.04 -2.03 -34.80
CA ASP A 178 -12.63 -0.91 -35.66
C ASP A 178 -11.82 -1.37 -36.89
N ARG A 179 -10.89 -2.31 -36.69
CA ARG A 179 -10.09 -2.89 -37.80
C ARG A 179 -10.89 -3.74 -38.79
N ARG A 180 -12.10 -4.20 -38.43
CA ARG A 180 -13.00 -4.91 -39.37
C ARG A 180 -13.82 -3.94 -40.24
N GLN A 181 -14.06 -2.71 -39.79
CA GLN A 181 -14.77 -1.72 -40.59
C GLN A 181 -13.85 -1.08 -41.65
N GLU A 182 -12.58 -0.82 -41.34
CA GLU A 182 -11.62 -0.31 -42.33
C GLU A 182 -11.34 -1.31 -43.48
N LYS A 183 -11.22 -2.61 -43.19
CA LYS A 183 -10.97 -3.62 -44.24
C LYS A 183 -12.16 -3.92 -45.14
N ARG A 184 -13.40 -3.62 -44.71
CA ARG A 184 -14.59 -3.72 -45.57
C ARG A 184 -14.78 -2.50 -46.47
N GLY A 185 -14.21 -1.34 -46.12
CA GLY A 185 -14.28 -0.11 -46.93
C GLY A 185 -13.30 -0.03 -48.11
N MET A 186 -12.28 -0.88 -48.18
CA MET A 186 -11.25 -0.85 -49.24
C MET A 186 -11.45 -1.88 -50.37
N SER A 187 -12.48 -2.73 -50.33
CA SER A 187 -12.69 -3.80 -51.33
C SER A 187 -13.67 -3.45 -52.47
N GLU A 188 -14.26 -2.25 -52.52
CA GLU A 188 -15.34 -1.93 -53.48
C GLU A 188 -14.99 -0.87 -54.55
N LYS A 189 -13.71 -0.52 -54.76
CA LYS A 189 -13.32 0.42 -55.82
C LYS A 189 -12.21 -0.11 -56.73
N VAL A 190 -12.47 -1.21 -57.43
CA VAL A 190 -11.80 -1.48 -58.72
C VAL A 190 -12.82 -2.10 -59.67
N GLY A 191 -13.46 -1.27 -60.48
CA GLY A 191 -14.36 -1.73 -61.54
C GLY A 191 -15.07 -0.57 -62.24
N PHE A 192 -14.70 -0.37 -63.51
CA PHE A 192 -15.34 0.46 -64.54
C PHE A 192 -15.11 1.97 -64.51
N ASN A 193 -14.27 2.44 -65.46
CA ASN A 193 -14.76 3.32 -66.52
C ASN A 193 -13.81 3.32 -67.74
N ASN A 194 -14.44 3.03 -68.90
CA ASN A 194 -14.09 3.23 -70.31
C ASN A 194 -12.65 3.03 -70.81
#